data_AF-A0A7Y6DZ19-F1
#
_entry.id   AF-A0A7Y6DZ19-F1
#
_cell.length_a   1.000
_cell.length_b   1.000
_cell.length_c   1.000
_cell.angle_alpha   90.00
_cell.angle_beta   90.00
_cell.angle_gamma   90.00
#
_symmetry.space_group_name_H-M   'P 1'
#
loop_
_entity.id
_entity.type
_entity.pdbx_description
1 polymer ?
#
loop_
_entity_poly.entity_id
_entity_poly.type
_entity_poly.pdbx_seq_one_letter_code
_entity_poly.pdbx_strand_id
1 'polypeptide(L)'
;MDYIERLRRLALNDRHLEDDDPLEAQPQELDVRTLALVRLAALVATGGAQPSYSAEADAAVGAGATAGQIVDVVAGIIPIVGLPCVVAAAPKLALALGFDVIEPSDGAGD
;
A
#
# COMPACT_ATOMS: atom_id res chain seq x y z
N MET A 1 4.71 -9.20 -23.24
CA MET A 1 3.45 -9.92 -22.95
C MET A 1 2.32 -8.97 -23.28
N ASP A 2 1.37 -9.38 -24.14
CA ASP A 2 0.17 -8.59 -24.43
C ASP A 2 -0.77 -8.58 -23.20
N TYR A 3 -1.48 -7.46 -22.97
CA TYR A 3 -2.33 -7.30 -21.79
C TYR A 3 -3.52 -8.28 -21.78
N ILE A 4 -4.03 -8.64 -22.97
CA ILE A 4 -5.10 -9.64 -23.13
C ILE A 4 -4.62 -11.02 -22.68
N GLU A 5 -3.40 -11.41 -23.03
CA GLU A 5 -2.81 -12.68 -22.62
C GLU A 5 -2.57 -12.71 -21.10
N ARG A 6 -2.11 -11.61 -20.51
CA ARG A 6 -1.96 -11.48 -19.06
C ARG A 6 -3.31 -11.61 -18.33
N LEU A 7 -4.37 -10.95 -18.81
CA LEU A 7 -5.73 -11.07 -18.25
C LEU A 7 -6.27 -12.49 -18.38
N ARG A 8 -6.02 -13.15 -19.51
CA ARG A 8 -6.46 -14.53 -19.74
C ARG A 8 -5.82 -15.50 -18.76
N ARG A 9 -4.52 -15.39 -18.50
CA ARG A 9 -3.82 -16.21 -17.51
C ARG A 9 -4.35 -15.99 -16.09
N LEU A 10 -4.58 -14.73 -15.70
CA LEU A 10 -5.20 -14.39 -14.41
C LEU A 10 -6.59 -15.02 -14.27
N ALA A 11 -7.44 -14.94 -15.31
CA ALA A 11 -8.78 -15.52 -15.29
C ALA A 11 -8.80 -17.05 -15.23
N LEU A 12 -7.77 -17.71 -15.76
CA LEU A 12 -7.61 -19.16 -15.74
C LEU A 12 -6.90 -19.68 -14.49
N ASN A 13 -6.48 -18.79 -13.57
CA ASN A 13 -5.62 -19.12 -12.44
C ASN A 13 -4.40 -19.96 -12.87
N ASP A 14 -3.73 -19.52 -13.95
CA ASP A 14 -2.59 -20.23 -14.51
C ASP A 14 -1.47 -20.31 -13.47
N ARG A 15 -1.08 -21.52 -13.09
CA ARG A 15 -0.07 -21.78 -12.06
C ARG A 15 1.31 -21.25 -12.41
N HIS A 16 1.59 -20.98 -13.69
CA HIS A 16 2.84 -20.31 -14.09
C HIS A 16 2.95 -18.87 -13.55
N LEU A 17 1.85 -18.26 -13.10
CA LEU A 17 1.90 -16.97 -12.39
C LEU A 17 2.51 -17.08 -10.98
N GLU A 18 2.53 -18.28 -10.41
CA GLU A 18 3.16 -18.58 -9.11
C GLU A 18 4.66 -18.87 -9.25
N ASP A 19 5.09 -19.30 -10.45
CA ASP A 19 6.49 -19.64 -10.78
C ASP A 19 7.33 -18.41 -11.16
N ASP A 20 6.69 -17.33 -11.64
CA ASP A 20 7.34 -16.03 -11.81
C ASP A 20 7.64 -15.46 -10.41
N ASP A 21 8.89 -15.05 -10.14
CA ASP A 21 9.24 -14.42 -8.86
C ASP A 21 8.32 -13.18 -8.67
N PRO A 22 7.54 -13.09 -7.59
CA PRO A 22 6.64 -11.96 -7.37
C PRO A 22 7.38 -10.60 -7.29
N LEU A 23 8.70 -10.62 -7.06
CA LEU A 23 9.59 -9.47 -7.14
C LEU A 23 10.06 -9.16 -8.57
N GLU A 24 10.00 -10.11 -9.51
CA GLU A 24 10.28 -9.92 -10.94
C GLU A 24 9.02 -9.66 -11.77
N ALA A 25 7.85 -10.09 -11.29
CA ALA A 25 6.53 -9.74 -11.82
C ALA A 25 6.15 -8.27 -11.53
N GLN A 26 7.13 -7.35 -11.57
CA GLN A 26 6.86 -5.92 -11.43
C GLN A 26 6.03 -5.48 -12.64
N PRO A 27 4.87 -4.83 -12.43
CA PRO A 27 4.10 -4.26 -13.52
C PRO A 27 4.99 -3.31 -14.33
N GLN A 28 5.32 -3.71 -15.56
CA GLN A 28 6.26 -2.95 -16.41
C GLN A 28 5.71 -1.59 -16.85
N GLU A 29 4.42 -1.35 -16.66
CA GLU A 29 3.73 -0.11 -17.04
C GLU A 29 3.49 0.85 -15.86
N LEU A 30 3.62 0.38 -14.62
CA LEU A 30 3.48 1.23 -13.44
C LEU A 30 4.87 1.57 -12.91
N ASP A 31 5.10 2.84 -12.61
CA ASP A 31 6.30 3.24 -11.91
C ASP A 31 6.31 2.67 -10.48
N VAL A 32 7.51 2.46 -9.95
CA VAL A 32 7.73 1.82 -8.64
C VAL A 32 6.99 2.54 -7.51
N ARG A 33 6.88 3.87 -7.58
CA ARG A 33 6.17 4.68 -6.59
C ARG A 33 4.66 4.43 -6.65
N THR A 34 4.06 4.47 -7.84
CA THR A 34 2.63 4.15 -8.00
C THR A 34 2.33 2.72 -7.55
N LEU A 35 3.20 1.77 -7.89
CA LEU A 35 3.05 0.38 -7.47
C LEU A 35 3.04 0.23 -5.94
N ALA A 36 3.99 0.86 -5.24
CA ALA A 36 4.06 0.81 -3.78
C ALA A 36 2.83 1.44 -3.11
N LEU A 37 2.33 2.56 -3.64
CA LEU A 37 1.09 3.19 -3.16
C LEU A 37 -0.14 2.30 -3.36
N VAL A 38 -0.25 1.62 -4.51
CA VAL A 38 -1.35 0.67 -4.78
C VAL A 38 -1.28 -0.54 -3.86
N ARG A 39 -0.07 -1.07 -3.59
CA ARG A 39 0.12 -2.18 -2.64
C ARG A 39 -0.25 -1.78 -1.21
N LEU A 40 0.10 -0.57 -0.78
CA LEU A 40 -0.36 -0.02 0.50
C LEU A 40 -1.89 0.06 0.57
N ALA A 41 -2.54 0.60 -0.46
CA ALA A 41 -4.01 0.66 -0.51
C ALA A 41 -4.65 -0.74 -0.45
N ALA A 42 -4.07 -1.73 -1.14
CA ALA A 42 -4.52 -3.12 -1.10
C ALA A 42 -4.34 -3.76 0.29
N LEU A 43 -3.23 -3.48 0.98
CA LEU A 43 -3.01 -3.93 2.36
C LEU A 43 -4.04 -3.34 3.33
N VAL A 44 -4.40 -2.06 3.16
CA VAL A 44 -5.49 -1.43 3.93
C VAL A 44 -6.82 -2.09 3.64
N ALA A 45 -7.13 -2.33 2.36
CA ALA A 45 -8.39 -2.96 1.94
C ALA A 45 -8.55 -4.40 2.46
N THR A 46 -7.45 -5.16 2.50
CA THR A 46 -7.44 -6.58 2.91
C THR A 46 -7.19 -6.78 4.40
N GLY A 47 -6.84 -5.73 5.14
CA GLY A 47 -6.52 -5.83 6.56
C GLY A 47 -5.20 -6.57 6.84
N GLY A 48 -4.21 -6.43 5.95
CA GLY A 48 -2.93 -7.15 6.00
C GLY A 48 -2.14 -7.08 7.32
N ALA A 49 -1.11 -7.91 7.43
CA ALA A 49 -0.24 -7.97 8.60
C ALA A 49 0.70 -6.74 8.68
N GLN A 50 1.04 -6.32 9.89
CA GLN A 50 1.88 -5.13 10.15
C GLN A 50 3.25 -5.13 9.43
N PRO A 51 3.99 -6.25 9.30
CA PRO A 51 5.26 -6.28 8.56
C PRO A 51 5.11 -5.93 7.07
N SER A 52 3.93 -6.15 6.50
CA SER A 52 3.64 -5.79 5.11
C SER A 52 3.48 -4.28 4.94
N TYR A 53 3.00 -3.57 5.96
CA TYR A 53 2.88 -2.11 5.92
C TYR A 53 4.24 -1.42 5.95
N SER A 54 5.17 -1.88 6.78
CA SER A 54 6.53 -1.33 6.82
C SER A 54 7.26 -1.55 5.49
N ALA A 55 7.22 -2.76 4.95
CA ALA A 55 7.89 -3.09 3.69
C ALA A 55 7.40 -2.22 2.51
N GLU A 56 6.08 -2.02 2.39
CA GLU A 56 5.51 -1.21 1.30
C GLU A 56 5.63 0.30 1.55
N ALA A 57 5.62 0.75 2.81
CA ALA A 57 5.91 2.14 3.16
C ALA A 57 7.37 2.50 2.85
N ASP A 58 8.31 1.64 3.22
CA ASP A 58 9.73 1.80 2.91
C ASP A 58 9.96 1.79 1.40
N ALA A 59 9.27 0.91 0.66
CA ALA A 59 9.34 0.87 -0.80
C ALA A 59 8.79 2.17 -1.43
N ALA A 60 7.67 2.69 -0.92
CA ALA A 60 7.08 3.94 -1.41
C ALA A 60 8.00 5.13 -1.13
N VAL A 61 8.55 5.24 0.08
CA VAL A 61 9.50 6.31 0.47
C VAL A 61 10.81 6.20 -0.31
N GLY A 62 11.35 4.98 -0.47
CA GLY A 62 12.52 4.71 -1.29
C GLY A 62 12.32 5.06 -2.77
N ALA A 63 11.07 5.01 -3.26
CA ALA A 63 10.68 5.46 -4.60
C ALA A 63 10.33 6.96 -4.67
N GLY A 64 10.50 7.72 -3.58
CA GLY A 64 10.28 9.17 -3.53
C GLY A 64 8.83 9.60 -3.21
N ALA A 65 7.98 8.69 -2.70
CA ALA A 65 6.71 9.08 -2.12
C ALA A 65 6.94 9.81 -0.79
N THR A 66 6.12 10.82 -0.51
CA THR A 66 6.09 11.45 0.81
C THR A 66 5.09 10.74 1.71
N ALA A 67 5.29 10.83 3.03
CA ALA A 67 4.32 10.32 4.00
C ALA A 67 2.91 10.92 3.78
N GLY A 68 2.83 12.20 3.39
CA GLY A 68 1.56 12.85 3.05
C GLY A 68 0.83 12.16 1.89
N GLN A 69 1.55 11.72 0.85
CA GLN A 69 0.93 11.00 -0.27
C GLN A 69 0.44 9.61 0.12
N ILE A 70 1.14 8.93 1.03
CA ILE A 70 0.69 7.64 1.56
C ILE A 70 -0.62 7.84 2.32
N VAL A 71 -0.70 8.86 3.17
CA VAL A 71 -1.93 9.20 3.91
C VAL A 71 -3.06 9.61 2.98
N ASP A 72 -2.79 10.43 1.95
CA ASP A 72 -3.79 10.85 0.97
C ASP A 72 -4.38 9.68 0.19
N VAL A 73 -3.57 8.69 -0.18
CA VAL A 73 -4.05 7.45 -0.83
C VAL A 73 -5.00 6.69 0.09
N VAL A 74 -4.63 6.56 1.37
CA VAL A 74 -5.43 5.85 2.38
C VAL A 74 -6.75 6.58 2.65
N ALA A 75 -6.72 7.92 2.69
CA ALA A 75 -7.93 8.74 2.79
C ALA A 75 -8.79 8.63 1.52
N GLY A 76 -8.16 8.58 0.35
CA GLY A 76 -8.83 8.48 -0.94
C GLY A 76 -9.63 7.19 -1.15
N ILE A 77 -9.23 6.09 -0.50
CA ILE A 77 -9.94 4.80 -0.60
C ILE A 77 -11.09 4.63 0.41
N ILE A 78 -11.30 5.58 1.33
CA ILE A 78 -12.41 5.54 2.32
C ILE A 78 -13.77 5.22 1.67
N PRO A 79 -14.17 5.80 0.52
CA PRO A 79 -15.46 5.50 -0.11
C PRO A 79 -15.60 4.05 -0.60
N ILE A 80 -14.48 3.34 -0.79
CA ILE A 80 -14.42 2.00 -1.36
C ILE A 80 -14.40 0.95 -0.24
N VAL A 81 -13.52 1.13 0.75
CA VAL A 81 -13.29 0.13 1.82
C VAL A 81 -14.03 0.46 3.11
N GLY A 82 -14.54 1.68 3.24
CA GLY A 82 -15.19 2.18 4.45
C GLY A 82 -14.21 2.72 5.49
N LEU A 83 -14.67 3.69 6.28
CA LEU A 83 -13.90 4.31 7.37
C LEU A 83 -13.34 3.29 8.40
N PRO A 84 -14.07 2.24 8.82
CA PRO A 84 -13.55 1.29 9.80
C PRO A 84 -12.26 0.59 9.37
N CYS A 85 -12.12 0.22 8.09
CA CYS A 85 -10.91 -0.40 7.56
C CYS A 85 -9.70 0.55 7.64
N VAL A 86 -9.91 1.83 7.28
CA VAL A 86 -8.86 2.85 7.34
C VAL A 86 -8.44 3.14 8.78
N VAL A 87 -9.39 3.27 9.71
CA VAL A 87 -9.09 3.49 11.13
C VAL A 87 -8.29 2.33 11.73
N ALA A 88 -8.61 1.09 11.36
CA ALA A 88 -7.86 -0.09 11.81
C ALA A 88 -6.43 -0.15 11.25
N ALA A 89 -6.20 0.42 10.06
CA ALA A 89 -4.89 0.46 9.42
C ALA A 89 -4.03 1.66 9.86
N ALA A 90 -4.64 2.77 10.26
CA ALA A 90 -3.97 4.00 10.68
C ALA A 90 -2.84 3.79 11.71
N PRO A 91 -3.01 3.05 12.82
CA PRO A 91 -1.92 2.85 13.77
C PRO A 91 -0.77 2.01 13.19
N LYS A 92 -1.06 1.03 12.33
CA LYS A 92 -0.03 0.23 11.65
C LYS A 92 0.77 1.08 10.66
N LEU A 93 0.08 1.95 9.92
CA LEU A 93 0.70 2.89 8.97
C LEU A 93 1.57 3.91 9.67
N ALA A 94 1.12 4.47 10.78
CA ALA A 94 1.90 5.44 11.52
C ALA A 94 3.19 4.82 12.09
N LEU A 95 3.09 3.62 12.67
CA LEU A 95 4.28 2.86 13.11
C LEU A 95 5.23 2.57 11.94
N ALA A 96 4.70 2.20 10.77
CA ALA A 96 5.48 1.97 9.56
C ALA A 96 6.18 3.24 9.04
N LEU A 97 5.57 4.41 9.24
CA LEU A 97 6.13 5.71 8.89
C LEU A 97 7.02 6.32 9.99
N GLY A 98 7.17 5.64 11.12
CA GLY A 98 7.93 6.13 12.27
C GLY A 98 7.24 7.26 13.05
N PHE A 99 5.93 7.46 12.86
CA PHE A 99 5.14 8.40 13.66
C PHE A 99 4.51 7.67 14.86
N ASP A 100 4.69 8.23 16.05
CA ASP A 100 3.94 7.79 17.24
C ASP A 100 2.59 8.53 17.26
N VAL A 101 1.48 7.84 16.98
CA VAL A 101 0.12 8.45 16.90
C VAL A 101 -0.36 8.97 18.26
N ILE A 102 0.40 8.68 19.31
CA ILE A 102 0.09 9.03 20.71
C ILE A 102 1.13 10.02 21.25
N GLU A 103 1.60 10.96 20.43
CA GLU A 103 2.08 12.21 21.03
C GLU A 103 0.84 13.08 21.32
N PRO A 104 0.51 13.37 22.60
CA PRO A 104 -0.43 14.44 22.87
C PRO A 104 0.14 15.67 22.19
N SER A 105 -0.64 16.30 21.31
CA SER A 105 -0.36 17.66 20.87
C SER A 105 -0.23 18.49 22.14
N ASP A 106 1.00 18.78 22.57
CA ASP A 106 1.26 19.63 23.71
C ASP A 106 0.93 21.05 23.26
N GLY A 107 -0.37 21.36 23.32
CA GLY A 107 -0.93 22.68 23.08
C GLY A 107 -0.55 23.58 24.24
N ALA A 108 0.70 24.03 24.25
CA ALA A 108 1.18 25.11 25.09
C ALA A 108 1.21 26.42 24.28
N GLY A 109 0.18 27.24 24.50
CA GLY A 109 0.24 28.71 24.55
C GLY A 109 0.49 29.51 23.27
N ASP A 110 -0.56 30.15 22.75
CA ASP A 110 -0.86 31.58 23.02
C ASP A 110 -2.36 31.85 22.76
#